data_AF-A0A177NMV9-F1
#
_entry.id   AF-A0A177NMV9-F1
#
_cell.length_a   1.000
_cell.length_b   1.000
_cell.length_c   1.000
_cell.angle_alpha   90.00
_cell.angle_beta   90.00
_cell.angle_gamma   90.00
#
_symmetry.space_group_name_H-M   'P 1'
#
loop_
_entity.id
_entity.type
_entity.pdbx_description
1 polymer ?
#
loop_
_entity_poly.entity_id
_entity_poly.type
_entity_poly.pdbx_seq_one_letter_code
_entity_poly.pdbx_strand_id
1 'polypeptide(L)'
;MHLIKFALICFIAVALGGCFGLVPGSREYQPLLQWEAGFYQQARRDVFPKQVREQPTPFRDALVAWAGVITAIEYKGDGASKAVRITARHHYFDWIEDAGAQRERFFLSPRGEGKFAVFWGVGNLSDQKFIDQFSVGDMLVAYGSPSFIEQDFIGLNPTKNIRGIKPNWFRMDILDYGRPGEPVKTLKKVPF
;
A
#
# COMPACT_ATOMS: atom_id res chain seq x y z
N MET A 1 -59.36 26.92 40.79
CA MET A 1 -59.20 28.31 40.30
C MET A 1 -58.10 28.30 39.25
N HIS A 2 -58.49 28.16 37.98
CA HIS A 2 -58.48 29.21 36.94
C HIS A 2 -57.10 29.33 36.26
N LEU A 3 -56.95 28.77 35.05
CA LEU A 3 -57.09 29.44 33.73
C LEU A 3 -55.78 30.24 33.43
N ILE A 4 -54.97 30.02 32.38
CA ILE A 4 -55.27 30.10 30.93
C ILE A 4 -54.08 29.62 30.07
N LYS A 5 -54.46 28.94 28.99
CA LYS A 5 -53.82 28.66 27.69
C LYS A 5 -52.74 29.65 27.19
N PHE A 6 -51.65 29.12 26.63
CA PHE A 6 -51.11 29.56 25.34
C PHE A 6 -50.58 28.37 24.54
N ALA A 7 -51.15 28.18 23.36
CA ALA A 7 -50.63 27.33 22.31
C ALA A 7 -49.89 28.22 21.30
N LEU A 8 -48.65 27.90 20.92
CA LEU A 8 -48.16 28.11 19.55
C LEU A 8 -46.87 27.32 19.26
N ILE A 9 -47.06 26.28 18.45
CA ILE A 9 -46.23 25.75 17.38
C ILE A 9 -44.90 26.50 17.09
N CYS A 10 -43.78 25.77 17.11
CA CYS A 10 -42.84 25.73 15.98
C CYS A 10 -42.06 24.41 15.99
N PHE A 11 -42.49 23.53 15.09
CA PHE A 11 -41.68 22.44 14.55
C PHE A 11 -40.43 23.06 13.92
N ILE A 12 -39.26 22.86 14.52
CA ILE A 12 -38.02 22.89 13.75
C ILE A 12 -37.33 21.55 14.02
N ALA A 13 -37.73 20.57 13.21
CA ALA A 13 -36.84 19.49 12.86
C ALA A 13 -35.66 20.12 12.13
N VAL A 14 -34.60 20.49 12.87
CA VAL A 14 -33.29 20.68 12.24
C VAL A 14 -32.82 19.29 11.90
N ALA A 15 -33.25 18.83 10.72
CA ALA A 15 -32.48 17.90 9.94
C ALA A 15 -31.08 18.50 9.83
N LEU A 16 -30.18 18.07 10.73
CA LEU A 16 -28.75 18.08 10.46
C LEU A 16 -28.48 17.04 9.37
N GLY A 17 -29.11 17.23 8.20
CA GLY A 17 -28.52 16.93 6.91
C GLY A 17 -27.37 17.91 6.72
N GLY A 18 -26.38 17.81 7.60
CA GLY A 18 -25.05 18.30 7.33
C GLY A 18 -24.59 17.50 6.12
N CYS A 19 -24.44 18.21 5.01
CA CYS A 19 -23.76 17.71 3.83
C CYS A 19 -22.57 16.86 4.29
N PHE A 20 -22.49 15.61 3.84
CA PHE A 20 -21.25 14.82 3.86
C PHE A 20 -20.24 15.53 2.94
N GLY A 21 -19.76 16.69 3.40
CA GLY A 21 -18.60 17.35 2.87
C GLY A 21 -17.43 16.45 3.18
N LEU A 22 -16.77 15.99 2.12
CA LEU A 22 -15.44 15.42 2.15
C LEU A 22 -14.56 16.31 3.03
N VAL A 23 -14.35 15.93 4.29
CA VAL A 23 -13.29 16.52 5.09
C VAL A 23 -12.00 16.04 4.45
N PRO A 24 -11.14 16.94 3.92
CA PRO A 24 -9.80 16.57 3.53
C PRO A 24 -9.12 16.00 4.76
N GLY A 25 -8.66 14.76 4.69
CA GLY A 25 -8.22 14.03 5.86
C GLY A 25 -7.34 12.85 5.47
N SER A 26 -6.23 12.72 6.17
CA SER A 26 -5.38 11.54 6.11
C SER A 26 -6.02 10.42 6.95
N ARG A 27 -6.01 9.20 6.45
CA ARG A 27 -6.47 8.00 7.16
C ARG A 27 -5.45 6.89 7.03
N GLU A 28 -5.49 5.91 7.91
CA GLU A 28 -4.67 4.71 7.73
C GLU A 28 -5.04 3.99 6.43
N TYR A 29 -4.04 3.45 5.75
CA TYR A 29 -4.18 2.62 4.56
C TYR A 29 -5.31 1.61 4.71
N GLN A 30 -6.20 1.56 3.71
CA GLN A 30 -7.34 0.66 3.70
C GLN A 30 -7.14 -0.44 2.64
N PRO A 31 -6.96 -1.69 3.08
CA PRO A 31 -7.08 -2.84 2.20
C PRO A 31 -8.43 -2.83 1.47
N LEU A 32 -8.44 -2.98 0.15
CA LEU A 32 -9.69 -2.91 -0.63
C LEU A 32 -10.49 -4.20 -0.59
N LEU A 33 -9.79 -5.33 -0.39
CA LEU A 33 -10.37 -6.66 -0.48
C LEU A 33 -10.27 -7.33 0.89
N GLN A 34 -11.31 -8.07 1.27
CA GLN A 34 -11.41 -8.72 2.59
C GLN A 34 -10.21 -9.65 2.88
N TRP A 35 -9.68 -10.31 1.86
CA TRP A 35 -8.49 -11.16 1.99
C TRP A 35 -7.19 -10.36 2.18
N GLU A 36 -7.09 -9.12 1.68
CA GLU A 36 -5.94 -8.25 1.93
C GLU A 36 -5.92 -7.79 3.38
N ALA A 37 -7.09 -7.51 3.96
CA ALA A 37 -7.23 -7.04 5.33
C ALA A 37 -6.59 -7.98 6.36
N GLY A 38 -6.76 -9.29 6.20
CA GLY A 38 -6.17 -10.29 7.09
C GLY A 38 -4.63 -10.26 7.09
N PHE A 39 -4.01 -10.11 5.91
CA PHE A 39 -2.56 -9.99 5.80
C PHE A 39 -2.07 -8.63 6.30
N TYR A 40 -2.79 -7.54 5.98
CA TYR A 40 -2.45 -6.20 6.46
C TYR A 40 -2.40 -6.10 7.98
N GLN A 41 -3.36 -6.73 8.68
CA GLN A 41 -3.39 -6.72 10.14
C GLN A 41 -2.22 -7.48 10.78
N GLN A 42 -1.79 -8.58 10.18
CA GLN A 42 -0.75 -9.46 10.74
C GLN A 42 0.67 -9.08 10.31
N ALA A 43 0.81 -8.46 9.14
CA ALA A 43 2.11 -8.19 8.55
C ALA A 43 2.88 -7.10 9.30
N ARG A 44 4.15 -7.38 9.57
CA ARG A 44 5.12 -6.43 10.12
C ARG A 44 5.45 -5.37 9.07
N ARG A 45 5.17 -4.11 9.42
CA ARG A 45 5.47 -2.92 8.60
C ARG A 45 6.75 -2.21 9.05
N ASP A 46 7.32 -2.64 10.17
CA ASP A 46 8.50 -2.11 10.85
C ASP A 46 9.77 -2.95 10.61
N VAL A 47 9.66 -4.00 9.78
CA VAL A 47 10.80 -4.81 9.32
C VAL A 47 11.15 -4.36 7.90
N PHE A 48 12.37 -3.86 7.71
CA PHE A 48 12.82 -3.30 6.43
C PHE A 48 13.86 -4.16 5.72
N PRO A 49 13.98 -4.08 4.37
CA PRO A 49 14.89 -4.92 3.59
C PRO A 49 16.35 -4.93 4.08
N LYS A 50 16.91 -3.80 4.50
CA LYS A 50 18.28 -3.74 5.00
C LYS A 50 18.45 -4.52 6.32
N GLN A 51 17.46 -4.50 7.21
CA GLN A 51 17.50 -5.34 8.43
C GLN A 51 17.49 -6.82 8.07
N VAL A 52 16.70 -7.21 7.07
CA VAL A 52 16.67 -8.60 6.56
C VAL A 52 18.02 -9.00 5.96
N ARG A 53 18.70 -8.13 5.21
CA ARG A 53 20.02 -8.42 4.66
C ARG A 53 21.09 -8.56 5.74
N GLU A 54 21.02 -7.72 6.78
CA GLU A 54 21.99 -7.72 7.88
C GLU A 54 21.76 -8.90 8.83
N GLN A 55 20.51 -9.31 9.05
CA GLN A 55 20.13 -10.36 10.01
C GLN A 55 18.96 -11.20 9.47
N PRO A 56 19.19 -12.10 8.50
CA PRO A 56 18.09 -12.80 7.82
C PRO A 56 17.34 -13.80 8.70
N THR A 57 18.05 -14.52 9.56
CA THR A 57 17.51 -15.61 10.40
C THR A 57 16.24 -15.24 11.18
N PRO A 58 16.19 -14.14 11.96
CA PRO A 58 14.99 -13.79 12.73
C PRO A 58 13.76 -13.39 11.87
N PHE A 59 13.97 -13.04 10.60
CA PHE A 59 12.89 -12.53 9.74
C PHE A 59 12.42 -13.53 8.70
N ARG A 60 13.10 -14.66 8.53
CA ARG A 60 12.87 -15.62 7.43
C ARG A 60 11.41 -16.02 7.25
N ASP A 61 10.70 -16.23 8.36
CA ASP A 61 9.30 -16.66 8.38
C ASP A 61 8.33 -15.54 8.76
N ALA A 62 8.85 -14.34 9.08
CA ALA A 62 8.02 -13.21 9.44
C ALA A 62 7.19 -12.75 8.24
N LEU A 63 5.88 -12.61 8.43
CA LEU A 63 5.04 -11.96 7.44
C LEU A 63 5.36 -10.46 7.45
N VAL A 64 5.94 -9.95 6.37
CA VAL A 64 6.22 -8.52 6.19
C VAL A 64 5.30 -7.92 5.16
N ALA A 65 5.06 -6.61 5.27
CA ALA A 65 4.42 -5.81 4.25
C ALA A 65 5.42 -4.79 3.72
N TRP A 66 5.75 -4.85 2.43
CA TRP A 66 6.66 -3.92 1.77
C TRP A 66 5.97 -3.20 0.62
N ALA A 67 6.32 -1.93 0.46
CA ALA A 67 5.89 -1.09 -0.64
C ALA A 67 7.08 -0.74 -1.54
N GLY A 68 6.80 -0.59 -2.83
CA GLY A 68 7.81 -0.21 -3.80
C GLY A 68 7.21 0.12 -5.15
N VAL A 69 8.07 0.43 -6.12
CA VAL A 69 7.66 0.65 -7.51
C VAL A 69 8.15 -0.52 -8.36
N ILE A 70 7.26 -1.11 -9.15
CA ILE A 70 7.58 -2.24 -10.03
C ILE A 70 8.60 -1.78 -11.08
N THR A 71 9.71 -2.51 -11.16
CA THR A 71 10.81 -2.27 -12.09
C THR A 71 10.92 -3.35 -13.17
N ALA A 72 10.41 -4.55 -12.92
CA ALA A 72 10.39 -5.64 -13.89
C ALA A 72 9.26 -6.64 -13.58
N ILE A 73 8.71 -7.25 -14.62
CA ILE A 73 7.78 -8.38 -14.56
C ILE A 73 8.32 -9.43 -15.51
N GLU A 74 8.64 -10.62 -15.00
CA GLU A 74 9.25 -11.69 -15.77
C GLU A 74 8.47 -12.98 -15.61
N TYR A 75 8.08 -13.57 -16.74
CA TYR A 75 7.50 -14.91 -16.79
C TYR A 75 8.64 -15.93 -16.83
N LYS A 76 8.60 -16.92 -15.93
CA LYS A 76 9.54 -18.04 -15.85
C LYS A 76 8.77 -19.35 -16.00
N GLY A 77 9.41 -20.34 -16.63
CA GLY A 77 8.86 -21.68 -16.86
C GLY A 77 8.46 -21.93 -18.31
N ASP A 78 8.38 -23.21 -18.66
CA ASP A 78 7.92 -23.74 -19.93
C ASP A 78 6.63 -24.57 -19.76
N GLY A 79 5.78 -24.61 -20.80
CA GLY A 79 4.57 -25.43 -20.79
C GLY A 79 3.54 -25.06 -19.71
N ALA A 80 3.26 -25.99 -18.79
CA ALA A 80 2.13 -25.97 -17.85
C ALA A 80 2.40 -25.29 -16.50
N SER A 81 3.67 -25.07 -16.14
CA SER A 81 4.05 -24.44 -14.86
C SER A 81 4.66 -23.07 -15.12
N LYS A 82 3.81 -22.05 -15.22
CA LYS A 82 4.24 -20.66 -15.37
C LYS A 82 4.30 -20.00 -14.00
N ALA A 83 5.43 -19.38 -13.69
CA ALA A 83 5.58 -18.52 -12.54
C ALA A 83 5.92 -17.12 -13.00
N VAL A 84 5.45 -16.12 -12.27
CA VAL A 84 5.74 -14.71 -12.54
C VAL A 84 6.55 -14.16 -11.39
N ARG A 85 7.70 -13.58 -11.72
CA ARG A 85 8.50 -12.77 -10.80
C ARG A 85 8.16 -11.31 -11.05
N ILE A 86 7.68 -10.61 -10.03
CA ILE A 86 7.51 -9.16 -10.05
C ILE A 86 8.58 -8.56 -9.13
N THR A 87 9.47 -7.75 -9.70
CA THR A 87 10.57 -7.11 -8.98
C THR A 87 10.26 -5.64 -8.78
N ALA A 88 10.29 -5.17 -7.53
CA ALA A 88 10.05 -3.78 -7.18
C ALA A 88 11.25 -3.18 -6.45
N ARG A 89 11.49 -1.89 -6.68
CA ARG A 89 12.39 -1.09 -5.83
C ARG A 89 11.62 -0.69 -4.58
N HIS A 90 12.13 -1.07 -3.41
CA HIS A 90 11.55 -0.69 -2.13
C HIS A 90 11.56 0.82 -1.97
N HIS A 91 10.48 1.38 -1.43
CA HIS A 91 10.37 2.76 -1.02
C HIS A 91 9.70 2.81 0.35
N TYR A 92 10.08 3.76 1.20
CA TYR A 92 9.37 3.91 2.47
C TYR A 92 7.93 4.35 2.20
N PHE A 93 7.00 3.71 2.91
CA PHE A 93 5.59 4.02 2.88
C PHE A 93 5.12 4.17 4.32
N ASP A 94 4.47 5.29 4.63
CA ASP A 94 3.92 5.61 5.94
C ASP A 94 2.61 4.88 6.25
N TRP A 95 2.07 4.16 5.26
CA TRP A 95 0.79 3.45 5.35
C TRP A 95 -0.38 4.38 5.63
N ILE A 96 -0.29 5.61 5.09
CA ILE A 96 -1.36 6.59 5.12
C ILE A 96 -1.95 6.76 3.72
N GLU A 97 -3.27 6.88 3.70
CA GLU A 97 -4.07 7.29 2.56
C GLU A 97 -4.55 8.73 2.78
N ASP A 98 -4.16 9.62 1.89
CA ASP A 98 -4.68 10.98 1.89
C ASP A 98 -5.96 11.06 1.06
N ALA A 99 -7.03 11.56 1.70
CA ALA A 99 -8.26 11.95 1.02
C ALA A 99 -8.23 13.46 0.79
N GLY A 100 -8.27 13.87 -0.48
CA GLY A 100 -8.28 15.27 -0.87
C GLY A 100 -8.75 15.47 -2.32
N ALA A 101 -8.68 16.71 -2.80
CA ALA A 101 -9.06 17.06 -4.17
C ALA A 101 -8.06 16.57 -5.24
N GLN A 102 -6.82 16.27 -4.83
CA GLN A 102 -5.78 15.71 -5.70
C GLN A 102 -6.05 14.23 -6.01
N ARG A 103 -5.55 13.75 -7.16
CA ARG A 103 -5.76 12.34 -7.57
C ARG A 103 -4.91 11.38 -6.75
N GLU A 104 -3.75 11.85 -6.33
CA GLU A 104 -2.77 11.06 -5.62
C GLU A 104 -3.19 10.88 -4.16
N ARG A 105 -3.19 9.61 -3.73
CA ARG A 105 -3.63 9.19 -2.40
C ARG A 105 -2.51 8.62 -1.55
N PHE A 106 -1.39 8.24 -2.17
CA PHE A 106 -0.26 7.60 -1.51
C PHE A 106 1.02 8.38 -1.77
N PHE A 107 1.80 8.64 -0.72
CA PHE A 107 3.04 9.40 -0.81
C PHE A 107 4.20 8.56 -0.30
N LEU A 108 4.95 7.98 -1.22
CA LEU A 108 6.12 7.18 -0.90
C LEU A 108 7.31 8.12 -0.76
N SER A 109 8.27 7.73 0.08
CA SER A 109 9.56 8.42 0.08
C SER A 109 10.33 8.09 -1.20
N PRO A 110 11.10 9.04 -1.79
CA PRO A 110 12.05 8.70 -2.85
C PRO A 110 13.19 7.80 -2.33
N ARG A 111 13.41 7.75 -1.01
CA ARG A 111 14.37 6.85 -0.37
C ARG A 111 13.80 5.42 -0.25
N GLY A 112 14.71 4.46 -0.17
CA GLY A 112 14.36 3.05 -0.07
C GLY A 112 15.56 2.16 0.24
N GLU A 113 15.34 0.85 0.28
CA GLU A 113 16.32 -0.13 0.75
C GLU A 113 16.57 -1.26 -0.26
N GLY A 114 16.86 -0.89 -1.51
CA GLY A 114 17.15 -1.83 -2.59
C GLY A 114 15.90 -2.48 -3.19
N LYS A 115 16.05 -3.64 -3.83
CA LYS A 115 14.93 -4.33 -4.47
C LYS A 115 14.40 -5.49 -3.63
N PHE A 116 13.13 -5.81 -3.84
CA PHE A 116 12.51 -7.06 -3.43
C PHE A 116 11.75 -7.67 -4.61
N ALA A 117 11.50 -8.96 -4.54
CA ALA A 117 10.72 -9.68 -5.55
C ALA A 117 9.64 -10.54 -4.89
N VAL A 118 8.51 -10.63 -5.57
CA VAL A 118 7.41 -11.55 -5.26
C VAL A 118 7.27 -12.58 -6.38
N PHE A 119 6.72 -13.73 -6.04
CA PHE A 119 6.59 -14.87 -6.94
C PHE A 119 5.14 -15.34 -6.93
N TRP A 120 4.53 -15.41 -8.10
CA TRP A 120 3.15 -15.83 -8.26
C TRP A 120 3.04 -16.98 -9.25
N GLY A 121 2.37 -18.07 -8.83
CA GLY A 121 2.07 -19.17 -9.73
C GLY A 121 0.91 -18.80 -10.66
N VAL A 122 1.04 -19.15 -11.95
CA VAL A 122 0.00 -18.96 -12.96
C VAL A 122 -0.41 -20.35 -13.45
N GLY A 123 -1.46 -20.90 -12.84
CA GLY A 123 -2.00 -22.22 -13.18
C GLY A 123 -3.27 -22.15 -14.04
N ASN A 124 -3.95 -21.01 -14.05
CA ASN A 124 -5.21 -20.83 -14.76
C ASN A 124 -5.37 -19.42 -15.36
N LEU A 125 -6.48 -19.19 -16.08
CA LEU A 125 -6.77 -17.90 -16.73
C LEU A 125 -7.02 -16.77 -15.72
N SER A 126 -7.59 -17.06 -14.55
CA SER A 126 -7.78 -16.05 -13.50
C SER A 126 -6.46 -15.57 -12.92
N ASP A 127 -5.48 -16.46 -12.72
CA ASP A 127 -4.14 -16.10 -12.26
C ASP A 127 -3.45 -15.22 -13.31
N GLN A 128 -3.59 -15.57 -14.59
CA GLN A 128 -3.04 -14.76 -15.68
C GLN A 128 -3.66 -13.36 -15.69
N LYS A 129 -5.00 -13.25 -15.65
CA LYS A 129 -5.70 -11.95 -15.59
C LYS A 129 -5.31 -11.13 -14.35
N PHE A 130 -5.10 -11.80 -13.21
CA PHE A 130 -4.61 -11.15 -12.00
C PHE A 130 -3.22 -10.56 -12.21
N ILE A 131 -2.30 -11.27 -12.86
CA ILE A 131 -0.97 -10.75 -13.17
C ILE A 131 -1.00 -9.64 -14.22
N ASP A 132 -1.85 -9.77 -15.25
CA ASP A 132 -1.94 -8.81 -16.35
C ASP A 132 -2.41 -7.41 -15.89
N GLN A 133 -2.96 -7.30 -14.68
CA GLN A 133 -3.32 -6.01 -14.11
C GLN A 133 -2.10 -5.17 -13.68
N PHE A 134 -0.92 -5.79 -13.50
CA PHE A 134 0.28 -5.11 -13.02
C PHE A 134 1.13 -4.58 -14.19
N SER A 135 1.80 -3.46 -13.98
CA SER A 135 2.69 -2.86 -14.98
C SER A 135 3.95 -2.27 -14.33
N VAL A 136 5.04 -2.22 -15.08
CA VAL A 136 6.24 -1.47 -14.67
C VAL A 136 5.84 -0.01 -14.41
N GLY A 137 6.29 0.54 -13.28
CA GLY A 137 5.90 1.87 -12.82
C GLY A 137 4.70 1.90 -11.86
N ASP A 138 3.91 0.82 -11.77
CA ASP A 138 2.91 0.71 -10.71
C ASP A 138 3.60 0.66 -9.33
N MET A 139 2.95 1.23 -8.31
CA MET A 139 3.29 0.93 -6.94
C MET A 139 2.80 -0.48 -6.59
N LEU A 140 3.65 -1.26 -5.96
CA LEU A 140 3.36 -2.60 -5.44
C LEU A 140 3.33 -2.55 -3.92
N VAL A 141 2.22 -2.98 -3.33
CA VAL A 141 2.16 -3.40 -1.93
C VAL A 141 2.21 -4.92 -1.92
N ALA A 142 3.21 -5.48 -1.24
CA ALA A 142 3.44 -6.92 -1.19
C ALA A 142 3.45 -7.43 0.24
N TYR A 143 2.81 -8.58 0.43
CA TYR A 143 2.77 -9.31 1.70
C TYR A 143 3.41 -10.68 1.49
N GLY A 144 4.42 -11.02 2.29
CA GLY A 144 5.10 -12.31 2.19
C GLY A 144 6.22 -12.49 3.21
N SER A 145 6.89 -13.64 3.16
CA SER A 145 8.00 -13.97 4.06
C SER A 145 9.35 -13.79 3.33
N PRO A 146 10.31 -13.03 3.88
CA PRO A 146 11.60 -12.82 3.25
C PRO A 146 12.49 -14.06 3.42
N SER A 147 12.38 -15.01 2.51
CA SER A 147 12.94 -16.36 2.70
C SER A 147 14.31 -16.57 2.07
N PHE A 148 14.71 -15.73 1.12
CA PHE A 148 16.01 -15.80 0.46
C PHE A 148 16.47 -14.43 -0.03
N ILE A 149 17.78 -14.31 -0.24
CA ILE A 149 18.44 -13.10 -0.72
C ILE A 149 19.25 -13.50 -1.96
N GLU A 150 18.97 -12.84 -3.07
CA GLU A 150 19.78 -12.89 -4.28
C GLU A 150 20.62 -11.62 -4.38
N GLN A 151 21.64 -11.62 -5.26
CA GLN A 151 22.60 -10.51 -5.37
C GLN A 151 21.94 -9.12 -5.48
N ASP A 152 20.78 -9.02 -6.13
CA ASP A 152 20.12 -7.73 -6.37
C ASP A 152 18.74 -7.56 -5.72
N PHE A 153 18.15 -8.59 -5.11
CA PHE A 153 16.83 -8.50 -4.45
C PHE A 153 16.64 -9.47 -3.28
N ILE A 154 15.65 -9.17 -2.42
CA ILE A 154 15.14 -10.10 -1.40
C ILE A 154 13.86 -10.75 -1.91
N GLY A 155 13.78 -12.08 -1.86
CA GLY A 155 12.59 -12.83 -2.27
C GLY A 155 11.55 -12.96 -1.16
N LEU A 156 10.35 -12.45 -1.39
CA LEU A 156 9.18 -12.67 -0.55
C LEU A 156 8.47 -13.97 -0.97
N ASN A 157 8.85 -15.09 -0.37
CA ASN A 157 8.35 -16.41 -0.71
C ASN A 157 8.09 -17.26 0.55
N PRO A 158 6.85 -17.75 0.80
CA PRO A 158 5.67 -17.60 -0.04
C PRO A 158 5.18 -16.15 -0.08
N THR A 159 4.88 -15.67 -1.29
CA THR A 159 4.08 -14.46 -1.46
C THR A 159 2.66 -14.78 -1.01
N LYS A 160 2.12 -14.02 -0.07
CA LYS A 160 0.79 -14.23 0.49
C LYS A 160 -0.27 -13.41 -0.23
N ASN A 161 0.06 -12.18 -0.58
CA ASN A 161 -0.82 -11.31 -1.36
C ASN A 161 -0.03 -10.15 -1.97
N ILE A 162 -0.54 -9.57 -3.05
CA ILE A 162 0.01 -8.37 -3.68
C ILE A 162 -1.12 -7.46 -4.17
N ARG A 163 -0.84 -6.15 -4.19
CA ARG A 163 -1.74 -5.14 -4.73
C ARG A 163 -0.98 -4.14 -5.59
N GLY A 164 -1.52 -3.86 -6.76
CA GLY A 164 -1.02 -2.83 -7.68
C GLY A 164 -1.77 -1.52 -7.47
N ILE A 165 -1.05 -0.41 -7.45
CA ILE A 165 -1.57 0.95 -7.37
C ILE A 165 -1.02 1.73 -8.56
N LYS A 166 -1.91 2.33 -9.36
CA LYS A 166 -1.53 2.96 -10.63
C LYS A 166 -0.73 4.26 -10.43
N PRO A 167 0.14 4.64 -11.38
CA PRO A 167 1.06 5.78 -11.23
C PRO A 167 0.38 7.11 -10.90
N ASN A 168 -0.86 7.31 -11.36
CA ASN A 168 -1.63 8.52 -11.09
C ASN A 168 -2.27 8.57 -9.69
N TRP A 169 -2.08 7.54 -8.87
CA TRP A 169 -2.58 7.44 -7.50
C TRP A 169 -1.49 7.62 -6.45
N PHE A 170 -0.22 7.66 -6.83
CA PHE A 170 0.87 7.83 -5.87
C PHE A 170 1.94 8.81 -6.35
N ARG A 171 2.72 9.34 -5.41
CA ARG A 171 3.87 10.23 -5.67
C ARG A 171 5.06 9.82 -4.84
N MET A 172 6.25 10.20 -5.31
CA MET A 172 7.52 10.01 -4.61
C MET A 172 8.30 11.31 -4.40
N ASP A 173 7.76 12.44 -4.87
CA ASP A 173 8.44 13.72 -4.98
C ASP A 173 7.80 14.81 -4.10
N ILE A 174 7.08 14.39 -3.05
CA ILE A 174 6.38 15.29 -2.12
C ILE A 174 7.00 15.21 -0.72
N LEU A 175 7.25 14.00 -0.20
CA LEU A 175 7.79 13.78 1.14
C LEU A 175 9.05 12.91 1.05
N ASP A 176 10.13 13.37 1.65
CA ASP A 176 11.36 12.60 1.85
C ASP A 176 11.45 12.19 3.32
N TYR A 177 11.28 10.90 3.58
CA TYR A 177 11.33 10.29 4.90
C TYR A 177 12.04 8.94 4.88
N GLY A 178 12.45 8.47 6.04
CA GLY A 178 13.12 7.19 6.21
C GLY A 178 12.35 6.23 7.11
N ARG A 179 13.09 5.43 7.85
CA ARG A 179 12.53 4.61 8.94
C ARG A 179 11.89 5.48 10.03
N PRO A 180 11.00 4.91 10.87
CA PRO A 180 10.51 5.59 12.05
C PRO A 180 11.65 6.21 12.88
N GLY A 181 11.52 7.50 13.21
CA GLY A 181 12.52 8.27 13.95
C GLY A 181 13.56 9.00 13.08
N GLU A 182 13.62 8.74 11.77
CA GLU A 182 14.44 9.53 10.87
C GLU A 182 13.78 10.88 10.49
N PRO A 183 14.56 11.91 10.15
CA PRO A 183 14.02 13.21 9.75
C PRO A 183 13.11 13.12 8.51
N VAL A 184 12.07 13.96 8.51
CA VAL A 184 11.13 14.12 7.39
C VAL A 184 11.34 15.49 6.75
N LYS A 185 11.34 15.55 5.41
CA LYS A 185 11.46 16.78 4.64
C LYS A 185 10.38 16.85 3.58
N THR A 186 9.72 18.00 3.44
CA THR A 186 8.86 18.26 2.28
C THR A 186 9.74 18.64 1.09
N LEU A 187 9.51 18.00 -0.04
CA LEU A 187 10.19 18.30 -1.29
C LEU A 187 9.43 19.43 -1.99
N LYS A 188 10.18 20.43 -2.52
CA LYS A 188 9.55 21.51 -3.30
C LYS A 188 8.90 20.90 -4.53
N LYS A 189 7.59 21.12 -4.68
CA LYS A 189 6.82 20.74 -5.87
C LYS A 189 7.54 21.31 -7.09
N VAL A 190 8.01 20.45 -7.99
CA VAL A 190 8.42 20.90 -9.33
C VAL A 190 7.10 21.20 -10.07
N PRO A 191 6.81 22.46 -10.43
CA PRO A 191 5.66 22.73 -11.28
C PRO A 191 5.92 22.05 -12.62
N PHE A 192 5.01 21.16 -13.02
CA PHE A 192 4.93 20.66 -14.39
C PHE A 192 4.30 21.73 -15.28
#